data_AF-A0A2D0I3W6-F1
#
_entry.id   AF-A0A2D0I3W6-F1
#
_cell.length_a   1.000
_cell.length_b   1.000
_cell.length_c   1.000
_cell.angle_alpha   90.00
_cell.angle_beta   90.00
_cell.angle_gamma   90.00
#
_symmetry.space_group_name_H-M   'P 1'
#
loop_
_entity.id
_entity.type
_entity.pdbx_description
1 polymer ?
#
loop_
_entity_poly.entity_id
_entity_poly.type
_entity_poly.pdbx_seq_one_letter_code
_entity_poly.pdbx_strand_id
1 'polypeptide(L)'
;MANDTQITYYKNTALKDENKKRKIGKTDVLSYLFEFLDAYDFGTDSGEEISSENKSLINPSVLGLIFEKLNGYKDGSFYTPSFITMYMARESITKSVLHKFNDAKDWNCQNLLDLHNKINDIQEANAIIDTLTICDPAVGSGHFLVSALNEILFIKSELGILVDEEGKRIRDHRLSIENDELIIKDDEGEIFDYQRDSKAKVRIQKTLFKEKQRIIEHSLFGVDINPNSVNICRLRLWIELLKNAYYREDGTLDTLPNIDINIKCGNSLISRFGLTDELKIKNIAVEIENYKQRVSDYKENLGTKRDVMQSISDLKDKFRLTLKAEWKVQKSLNEKLREYVAEYKYEGLSDNLTLLAIKNNYGLKQSLFEDKV
;
A
#
# COMPACT_ATOMS: atom_id res chain seq x y z
N MET A 1 -31.06 -18.21 7.27
CA MET A 1 -31.95 -17.18 6.70
C MET A 1 -32.55 -17.78 5.44
N ALA A 2 -33.88 -17.89 5.36
CA ALA A 2 -34.54 -18.39 4.16
C ALA A 2 -34.33 -17.38 3.04
N ASN A 3 -33.63 -17.80 1.98
CA ASN A 3 -33.34 -16.96 0.83
C ASN A 3 -34.55 -17.05 -0.11
N ASP A 4 -35.56 -16.20 0.12
CA ASP A 4 -36.81 -16.17 -0.68
C ASP A 4 -36.68 -15.27 -1.93
N THR A 5 -35.48 -14.76 -2.20
CA THR A 5 -35.25 -13.83 -3.30
C THR A 5 -34.88 -14.62 -4.55
N GLN A 6 -35.82 -14.72 -5.50
CA GLN A 6 -35.55 -15.38 -6.78
C GLN A 6 -34.95 -14.42 -7.81
N ILE A 7 -33.96 -14.90 -8.56
CA ILE A 7 -33.32 -14.19 -9.66
C ILE A 7 -33.47 -14.96 -10.98
N THR A 8 -33.66 -14.22 -12.07
CA THR A 8 -33.74 -14.82 -13.41
C THR A 8 -32.33 -14.97 -13.98
N TYR A 9 -32.01 -16.11 -14.60
CA TYR A 9 -30.73 -16.28 -15.29
C TYR A 9 -30.57 -15.22 -16.38
N TYR A 10 -29.52 -14.40 -16.28
CA TYR A 10 -29.23 -13.38 -17.29
C TYR A 10 -28.65 -14.01 -18.57
N LYS A 11 -29.11 -13.52 -19.72
CA LYS A 11 -28.80 -14.07 -21.04
C LYS A 11 -27.31 -13.99 -21.44
N ASN A 12 -26.54 -13.11 -20.79
CA ASN A 12 -25.13 -12.82 -21.12
C ASN A 12 -24.14 -13.39 -20.09
N THR A 13 -24.55 -14.41 -19.34
CA THR A 13 -23.72 -15.01 -18.28
C THR A 13 -22.95 -16.21 -18.78
N ALA A 14 -21.90 -16.61 -18.06
CA ALA A 14 -21.13 -17.82 -18.35
C ALA A 14 -21.90 -19.13 -18.04
N LEU A 15 -23.09 -19.03 -17.44
CA LEU A 15 -23.87 -20.15 -16.91
C LEU A 15 -24.47 -21.02 -18.02
N LYS A 16 -24.10 -22.29 -18.00
CA LYS A 16 -24.58 -23.30 -18.94
C LYS A 16 -25.18 -24.51 -18.20
N ASP A 17 -26.12 -25.17 -18.83
CA ASP A 17 -26.64 -26.47 -18.38
C ASP A 17 -25.66 -27.60 -18.74
N GLU A 18 -25.97 -28.82 -18.31
CA GLU A 18 -25.19 -30.04 -18.58
C GLU A 18 -24.99 -30.30 -20.08
N ASN A 19 -25.85 -29.73 -20.94
CA ASN A 19 -25.77 -29.82 -22.40
C ASN A 19 -25.04 -28.64 -23.05
N LYS A 20 -24.30 -27.83 -22.26
CA LYS A 20 -23.59 -26.62 -22.68
C LYS A 20 -24.49 -25.52 -23.27
N LYS A 21 -25.81 -25.57 -23.04
CA LYS A 21 -26.76 -24.52 -23.45
C LYS A 21 -26.93 -23.51 -22.33
N ARG A 22 -27.31 -22.27 -22.67
CA ARG A 22 -27.51 -21.21 -21.67
C ARG A 22 -28.63 -21.61 -20.71
N LYS A 23 -28.40 -21.49 -19.40
CA LYS A 23 -29.47 -21.69 -18.41
C LYS A 23 -30.55 -20.61 -18.57
N ILE A 24 -31.81 -21.02 -18.49
CA ILE A 24 -32.99 -20.15 -18.61
C ILE A 24 -33.93 -20.52 -17.45
N GLY A 25 -34.53 -19.52 -16.81
CA GLY A 25 -35.47 -19.72 -15.70
C GLY A 25 -35.15 -18.84 -14.50
N LYS A 26 -35.75 -19.18 -13.35
CA LYS A 26 -35.47 -18.54 -12.06
C LYS A 26 -34.77 -19.52 -11.13
N THR A 27 -33.87 -19.00 -10.32
CA THR A 27 -33.19 -19.74 -9.25
C THR A 27 -33.11 -18.85 -8.01
N ASP A 28 -32.66 -19.42 -6.90
CA ASP A 28 -32.33 -18.65 -5.70
C ASP A 28 -31.07 -17.77 -5.95
N VAL A 29 -31.01 -16.60 -5.31
CA VAL A 29 -29.88 -15.66 -5.46
C VAL A 29 -28.53 -16.27 -5.07
N LEU A 30 -28.46 -17.06 -3.98
CA LEU A 30 -27.20 -17.69 -3.58
C LEU A 30 -26.79 -18.79 -4.57
N SER A 31 -27.74 -19.61 -5.01
CA SER A 31 -27.49 -20.61 -6.04
C SER A 31 -27.00 -19.99 -7.34
N TYR A 32 -27.64 -18.90 -7.78
CA TYR A 32 -27.19 -18.14 -8.95
C TYR A 32 -25.75 -17.63 -8.78
N LEU A 33 -25.44 -17.06 -7.62
CA LEU A 33 -24.12 -16.51 -7.32
C LEU A 33 -23.05 -17.60 -7.31
N PHE A 34 -23.29 -18.73 -6.63
CA PHE A 34 -22.32 -19.83 -6.58
C PHE A 34 -22.13 -20.46 -7.93
N GLU A 35 -23.21 -20.78 -8.66
CA GLU A 35 -23.08 -21.29 -10.03
C GLU A 35 -22.32 -20.31 -10.92
N PHE A 36 -22.56 -18.99 -10.76
CA PHE A 36 -21.89 -17.97 -11.55
C PHE A 36 -20.40 -17.96 -11.24
N LEU A 37 -20.01 -18.00 -9.97
CA LEU A 37 -18.61 -18.05 -9.56
C LEU A 37 -17.95 -19.35 -10.02
N ASP A 38 -18.59 -20.51 -9.86
CA ASP A 38 -18.06 -21.82 -10.27
C ASP A 38 -17.83 -21.95 -11.79
N ALA A 39 -18.49 -21.11 -12.60
CA ALA A 39 -18.27 -21.03 -14.04
C ALA A 39 -16.95 -20.35 -14.43
N TYR A 40 -16.28 -19.70 -13.48
CA TYR A 40 -14.95 -19.10 -13.64
C TYR A 40 -13.91 -19.90 -12.86
N ASP A 41 -12.67 -19.78 -13.31
CA ASP A 41 -11.52 -20.32 -12.58
C ASP A 41 -10.84 -19.17 -11.85
N PHE A 42 -10.57 -19.36 -10.56
CA PHE A 42 -9.91 -18.39 -9.69
C PHE A 42 -8.50 -18.83 -9.27
N GLY A 43 -7.99 -19.93 -9.84
CA GLY A 43 -6.62 -20.39 -9.63
C GLY A 43 -5.57 -19.39 -10.14
N THR A 44 -4.40 -19.41 -9.51
CA THR A 44 -3.17 -18.86 -10.09
C THR A 44 -2.69 -19.77 -11.21
N ASP A 45 -1.92 -19.25 -12.16
CA ASP A 45 -1.43 -19.92 -13.38
C ASP A 45 -0.44 -21.07 -13.07
N SER A 46 -0.86 -22.06 -12.28
CA SER A 46 -0.08 -23.22 -11.92
C SER A 46 -0.04 -24.16 -13.12
N GLY A 47 1.13 -24.24 -13.75
CA GLY A 47 1.36 -24.98 -14.98
C GLY A 47 0.77 -26.38 -15.00
N GLU A 48 0.31 -26.75 -16.20
CA GLU A 48 -0.11 -28.09 -16.64
C GLU A 48 -1.41 -28.64 -16.06
N GLU A 49 -2.52 -28.04 -16.46
CA GLU A 49 -3.42 -28.59 -17.48
C GLU A 49 -4.52 -27.54 -17.65
N ILE A 50 -4.68 -27.01 -18.87
CA ILE A 50 -5.94 -26.39 -19.25
C ILE A 50 -6.96 -27.50 -19.10
N SER A 51 -7.63 -27.52 -17.95
CA SER A 51 -8.84 -28.30 -17.74
C SER A 51 -9.68 -28.08 -18.99
N SER A 52 -10.04 -29.17 -19.67
CA SER A 52 -10.77 -29.15 -20.95
C SER A 52 -12.14 -28.41 -20.92
N GLU A 53 -12.48 -27.85 -19.76
CA GLU A 53 -13.49 -26.82 -19.57
C GLU A 53 -12.85 -25.43 -19.63
N ASN A 54 -13.06 -24.72 -20.74
CA ASN A 54 -12.71 -23.30 -20.92
C ASN A 54 -13.40 -22.40 -19.87
N LYS A 55 -12.97 -22.45 -18.61
CA LYS A 55 -13.36 -21.49 -17.58
C LYS A 55 -12.49 -20.25 -17.76
N SER A 56 -13.12 -19.09 -17.73
CA SER A 56 -12.42 -17.81 -17.83
C SER A 56 -11.64 -17.61 -16.52
N LEU A 57 -10.31 -17.62 -16.58
CA LEU A 57 -9.45 -17.27 -15.45
C LEU A 57 -9.72 -15.82 -14.98
N ILE A 58 -9.98 -15.62 -13.69
CA ILE A 58 -10.08 -14.29 -13.05
C ILE A 58 -8.89 -14.11 -12.10
N ASN A 59 -7.80 -13.56 -12.62
CA ASN A 59 -6.65 -13.13 -11.82
C ASN A 59 -6.97 -11.79 -11.11
N PRO A 60 -6.43 -11.49 -9.92
CA PRO A 60 -6.55 -10.16 -9.29
C PRO A 60 -6.26 -8.98 -10.24
N SER A 61 -5.37 -9.13 -11.22
CA SER A 61 -5.14 -8.16 -12.31
C SER A 61 -6.41 -7.86 -13.14
N VAL A 62 -7.29 -8.84 -13.35
CA VAL A 62 -8.59 -8.71 -14.05
C VAL A 62 -9.53 -7.73 -13.35
N LEU A 63 -9.51 -7.65 -12.02
CA LEU A 63 -10.31 -6.67 -11.28
C LEU A 63 -9.90 -5.22 -11.61
N GLY A 64 -8.60 -4.98 -11.83
CA GLY A 64 -8.09 -3.70 -12.29
C GLY A 64 -8.63 -3.35 -13.68
N LEU A 65 -8.50 -4.30 -14.61
CA LEU A 65 -8.97 -4.15 -16.00
C LEU A 65 -10.49 -3.93 -16.11
N ILE A 66 -11.28 -4.64 -15.29
CA ILE A 66 -12.75 -4.47 -15.24
C ILE A 66 -13.10 -3.06 -14.74
N PHE A 67 -12.43 -2.59 -13.70
CA PHE A 67 -12.70 -1.27 -13.14
C PHE A 67 -12.42 -0.12 -14.10
N GLU A 68 -11.31 -0.21 -14.83
CA GLU A 68 -10.94 0.79 -15.84
C GLU A 68 -11.97 0.88 -16.95
N LYS A 69 -12.44 -0.28 -17.42
CA LYS A 69 -13.51 -0.34 -18.42
C LYS A 69 -14.82 0.24 -17.91
N LEU A 70 -15.11 0.11 -16.61
CA LEU A 70 -16.34 0.63 -16.00
C LEU A 70 -16.30 2.14 -15.76
N ASN A 71 -15.17 2.70 -15.33
CA ASN A 71 -15.05 4.14 -15.07
C ASN A 71 -14.81 4.97 -16.34
N GLY A 72 -14.24 4.36 -17.37
CA GLY A 72 -13.80 5.05 -18.58
C GLY A 72 -12.59 5.95 -18.30
N TYR A 73 -11.75 6.12 -19.31
CA TYR A 73 -10.49 6.88 -19.26
C TYR A 73 -10.60 8.38 -18.91
N LYS A 74 -11.76 8.85 -18.43
CA LYS A 74 -12.04 10.28 -18.16
C LYS A 74 -11.18 10.87 -17.05
N ASP A 75 -10.72 10.05 -16.10
CA ASP A 75 -9.93 10.50 -14.95
C ASP A 75 -8.41 10.24 -15.10
N GLY A 76 -7.93 9.88 -16.31
CA GLY A 76 -6.50 9.59 -16.52
C GLY A 76 -6.01 8.30 -15.83
N SER A 77 -6.93 7.40 -15.46
CA SER A 77 -6.63 6.09 -14.88
C SER A 77 -6.05 5.16 -15.96
N PHE A 78 -4.74 5.20 -16.17
CA PHE A 78 -4.02 4.29 -17.05
C PHE A 78 -3.36 3.18 -16.25
N TYR A 79 -3.66 1.94 -16.63
CA TYR A 79 -2.99 0.76 -16.10
C TYR A 79 -1.48 0.82 -16.40
N THR A 80 -0.66 0.64 -15.37
CA THR A 80 0.77 0.36 -15.59
C THR A 80 0.91 -1.15 -15.84
N PRO A 81 1.44 -1.58 -17.01
CA PRO A 81 1.62 -3.00 -17.29
C PRO A 81 2.39 -3.71 -16.17
N SER A 82 1.98 -4.93 -15.81
CA SER A 82 2.52 -5.67 -14.66
C SER A 82 4.04 -5.86 -14.72
N PHE A 83 4.61 -6.04 -15.92
CA PHE A 83 6.07 -6.16 -16.07
C PHE A 83 6.82 -4.87 -15.70
N ILE A 84 6.20 -3.70 -15.88
CA ILE A 84 6.78 -2.40 -15.50
C ILE A 84 6.73 -2.24 -13.98
N THR A 85 5.58 -2.51 -13.34
CA THR A 85 5.44 -2.39 -11.89
C THR A 85 6.38 -3.36 -11.17
N MET A 86 6.48 -4.60 -11.65
CA MET A 86 7.40 -5.61 -11.14
C MET A 86 8.86 -5.17 -11.28
N TYR A 87 9.28 -4.70 -12.45
CA TYR A 87 10.64 -4.21 -12.66
C TYR A 87 10.97 -3.02 -11.74
N MET A 88 10.07 -2.04 -11.65
CA MET A 88 10.27 -0.87 -10.80
C MET A 88 10.32 -1.22 -9.31
N ALA A 89 9.46 -2.12 -8.85
CA ALA A 89 9.46 -2.63 -7.48
C ALA A 89 10.77 -3.34 -7.18
N ARG A 90 11.19 -4.29 -8.02
CA ARG A 90 12.45 -5.03 -7.88
C ARG A 90 13.66 -4.13 -7.74
N GLU A 91 13.85 -3.22 -8.68
CA GLU A 91 14.99 -2.31 -8.68
C GLU A 91 15.02 -1.38 -7.46
N SER A 92 13.85 -0.84 -7.08
CA SER A 92 13.76 0.15 -6.01
C SER A 92 13.89 -0.51 -4.63
N ILE A 93 13.22 -1.64 -4.42
CA ILE A 93 13.18 -2.33 -3.12
C ILE A 93 14.52 -3.02 -2.85
N THR A 94 15.11 -3.70 -3.85
CA THR A 94 16.43 -4.32 -3.69
C THR A 94 17.48 -3.29 -3.27
N LYS A 95 17.53 -2.13 -3.95
CA LYS A 95 18.45 -1.03 -3.60
C LYS A 95 18.18 -0.46 -2.22
N SER A 96 16.91 -0.30 -1.85
CA SER A 96 16.52 0.22 -0.54
C SER A 96 16.90 -0.74 0.60
N VAL A 97 16.72 -2.05 0.38
CA VAL A 97 17.13 -3.09 1.33
C VAL A 97 18.65 -3.06 1.51
N LEU A 98 19.42 -3.06 0.41
CA LEU A 98 20.89 -2.96 0.48
C LEU A 98 21.33 -1.71 1.26
N HIS A 99 20.73 -0.56 0.98
CA HIS A 99 21.04 0.68 1.68
C HIS A 99 20.73 0.59 3.18
N LYS A 100 19.56 0.06 3.57
CA LYS A 100 19.17 -0.13 4.97
C LYS A 100 20.14 -1.03 5.75
N PHE A 101 20.57 -2.13 5.15
CA PHE A 101 21.56 -3.02 5.78
C PHE A 101 22.93 -2.37 5.87
N ASN A 102 23.38 -1.72 4.80
CA ASN A 102 24.67 -1.04 4.78
C ASN A 102 24.74 0.10 5.82
N ASP A 103 23.67 0.88 5.97
CA ASP A 103 23.56 1.95 6.99
C ASP A 103 23.49 1.38 8.42
N ALA A 104 22.64 0.37 8.65
CA ALA A 104 22.44 -0.19 10.00
C ALA A 104 23.64 -1.01 10.51
N LYS A 105 24.38 -1.67 9.62
CA LYS A 105 25.46 -2.61 9.98
C LYS A 105 26.86 -2.12 9.60
N ASP A 106 26.98 -0.94 9.00
CA ASP A 106 28.22 -0.42 8.42
C ASP A 106 28.85 -1.42 7.43
N TRP A 107 28.02 -1.95 6.54
CA TRP A 107 28.42 -2.91 5.50
C TRP A 107 28.59 -2.23 4.15
N ASN A 108 29.21 -2.94 3.21
CA ASN A 108 29.34 -2.53 1.80
C ASN A 108 28.86 -3.64 0.85
N CYS A 109 27.65 -4.16 1.09
CA CYS A 109 27.05 -5.18 0.23
C CYS A 109 26.52 -4.55 -1.07
N GLN A 110 26.80 -5.18 -2.21
CA GLN A 110 26.43 -4.69 -3.54
C GLN A 110 25.22 -5.42 -4.12
N ASN A 111 24.94 -6.62 -3.62
CA ASN A 111 23.85 -7.48 -4.10
C ASN A 111 23.27 -8.32 -2.95
N LEU A 112 22.14 -8.98 -3.20
CA LEU A 112 21.45 -9.80 -2.20
C LEU A 112 22.28 -11.02 -1.74
N LEU A 113 23.16 -11.56 -2.60
CA LEU A 113 24.04 -12.67 -2.24
C LEU A 113 25.08 -12.24 -1.19
N ASP A 114 25.65 -11.04 -1.32
CA ASP A 114 26.55 -10.47 -0.32
C ASP A 114 25.85 -10.31 1.03
N LEU A 115 24.60 -9.83 1.03
CA LEU A 115 23.78 -9.74 2.24
C LEU A 115 23.51 -11.11 2.83
N HIS A 116 23.03 -12.06 2.03
CA HIS A 116 22.75 -13.43 2.46
C HIS A 116 23.94 -14.05 3.19
N ASN A 117 25.14 -13.89 2.64
CA ASN A 117 26.37 -14.45 3.20
C ASN A 117 26.82 -13.77 4.51
N LYS A 118 26.39 -12.53 4.78
CA LYS A 118 26.74 -11.79 6.00
C LYS A 118 25.68 -11.88 7.10
N ILE A 119 24.43 -12.15 6.76
CA ILE A 119 23.34 -12.27 7.74
C ILE A 119 23.59 -13.49 8.63
N ASN A 120 23.85 -13.22 9.90
CA ASN A 120 24.02 -14.22 10.95
C ASN A 120 22.84 -14.24 11.93
N ASP A 121 22.20 -13.09 12.15
CA ASP A 121 21.01 -12.92 12.99
C ASP A 121 19.76 -12.68 12.12
N ILE A 122 18.85 -13.66 12.11
CA ILE A 122 17.61 -13.62 11.34
C ILE A 122 16.61 -12.62 11.92
N GLN A 123 16.56 -12.48 13.25
CA GLN A 123 15.61 -11.59 13.91
C GLN A 123 16.01 -10.14 13.66
N GLU A 124 17.31 -9.82 13.80
CA GLU A 124 17.83 -8.49 13.47
C GLU A 124 17.63 -8.16 11.99
N ALA A 125 17.92 -9.10 11.08
CA ALA A 125 17.72 -8.90 9.65
C ALA A 125 16.25 -8.62 9.29
N ASN A 126 15.30 -9.34 9.91
CA ASN A 126 13.88 -9.03 9.75
C ASN A 126 13.54 -7.65 10.29
N ALA A 127 14.05 -7.27 11.46
CA ALA A 127 13.81 -5.94 12.03
C ALA A 127 14.31 -4.81 11.13
N ILE A 128 15.45 -4.99 10.46
CA ILE A 128 15.97 -4.02 9.48
C ILE A 128 15.02 -3.88 8.29
N ILE A 129 14.57 -4.99 7.70
CA ILE A 129 13.64 -4.96 6.56
C ILE A 129 12.28 -4.39 6.97
N ASP A 130 11.79 -4.72 8.16
CA ASP A 130 10.51 -4.23 8.69
C ASP A 130 10.49 -2.70 8.87
N THR A 131 11.66 -2.03 8.84
CA THR A 131 11.76 -0.55 8.82
C THR A 131 11.51 0.07 7.45
N LEU A 132 11.36 -0.75 6.40
CA LEU A 132 11.07 -0.27 5.04
C LEU A 132 9.60 0.16 4.94
N THR A 133 9.39 1.41 4.54
CA THR A 133 8.06 1.98 4.29
C THR A 133 7.97 2.52 2.87
N ILE A 134 6.95 2.09 2.13
CA ILE A 134 6.70 2.39 0.73
C ILE A 134 5.41 3.19 0.62
N CYS A 135 5.44 4.30 -0.11
CA CYS A 135 4.27 5.16 -0.32
C CYS A 135 4.04 5.37 -1.82
N ASP A 136 2.83 5.05 -2.28
CA ASP A 136 2.35 5.38 -3.62
C ASP A 136 1.37 6.57 -3.57
N PRO A 137 1.77 7.78 -4.00
CA PRO A 137 0.95 8.98 -3.93
C PRO A 137 -0.16 9.05 -5.00
N ALA A 138 -0.22 8.12 -5.93
CA ALA A 138 -1.27 8.03 -6.96
C ALA A 138 -1.64 6.55 -7.19
N VAL A 139 -2.04 5.88 -6.11
CA VAL A 139 -2.04 4.43 -6.01
C VAL A 139 -2.96 3.71 -6.99
N GLY A 140 -3.99 4.39 -7.51
CA GLY A 140 -4.92 3.81 -8.46
C GLY A 140 -5.52 2.50 -7.93
N SER A 141 -5.45 1.45 -8.76
CA SER A 141 -5.94 0.11 -8.41
C SER A 141 -5.02 -0.69 -7.48
N GLY A 142 -3.85 -0.15 -7.11
CA GLY A 142 -2.92 -0.76 -6.15
C GLY A 142 -1.91 -1.77 -6.73
N HIS A 143 -1.65 -1.77 -8.04
CA HIS A 143 -0.69 -2.71 -8.64
C HIS A 143 0.72 -2.56 -8.07
N PHE A 144 1.26 -1.34 -8.02
CA PHE A 144 2.59 -1.10 -7.47
C PHE A 144 2.75 -1.60 -6.03
N LEU A 145 1.71 -1.47 -5.20
CA LEU A 145 1.76 -1.97 -3.82
C LEU A 145 1.76 -3.51 -3.75
N VAL A 146 1.07 -4.20 -4.66
CA VAL A 146 1.15 -5.67 -4.76
C VAL A 146 2.51 -6.12 -5.29
N SER A 147 3.04 -5.49 -6.34
CA SER A 147 4.39 -5.79 -6.82
C SER A 147 5.43 -5.57 -5.71
N ALA A 148 5.27 -4.50 -4.92
CA ALA A 148 6.13 -4.23 -3.78
C ALA A 148 6.00 -5.27 -2.66
N LEU A 149 4.78 -5.70 -2.33
CA LEU A 149 4.53 -6.78 -1.38
C LEU A 149 5.26 -8.07 -1.79
N ASN A 150 5.08 -8.48 -3.04
CA ASN A 150 5.66 -9.69 -3.60
C ASN A 150 7.19 -9.62 -3.60
N GLU A 151 7.76 -8.49 -3.96
CA GLU A 151 9.21 -8.28 -3.97
C GLU A 151 9.83 -8.34 -2.57
N ILE A 152 9.18 -7.76 -1.55
CA ILE A 152 9.65 -7.86 -0.16
C ILE A 152 9.67 -9.32 0.30
N LEU A 153 8.60 -10.08 0.01
CA LEU A 153 8.52 -11.51 0.35
C LEU A 153 9.60 -12.33 -0.37
N PHE A 154 9.79 -12.07 -1.66
CA PHE A 154 10.86 -12.67 -2.45
C PHE A 154 12.23 -12.42 -1.81
N ILE A 155 12.55 -11.16 -1.48
CA ILE A 155 13.83 -10.80 -0.84
C ILE A 155 13.99 -11.49 0.52
N LYS A 156 12.94 -11.53 1.35
CA LYS A 156 12.99 -12.26 2.64
C LYS A 156 13.25 -13.75 2.45
N SER A 157 12.70 -14.37 1.40
CA SER A 157 13.01 -15.74 1.01
C SER A 157 14.46 -15.92 0.60
N GLU A 158 14.95 -15.06 -0.31
CA GLU A 158 16.30 -15.14 -0.88
C GLU A 158 17.38 -14.93 0.19
N LEU A 159 17.13 -14.03 1.15
CA LEU A 159 18.01 -13.83 2.30
C LEU A 159 17.90 -14.96 3.35
N GLY A 160 16.97 -15.90 3.19
CA GLY A 160 16.75 -16.99 4.12
C GLY A 160 16.25 -16.53 5.49
N ILE A 161 15.53 -15.41 5.54
CA ILE A 161 15.03 -14.80 6.78
C ILE A 161 13.51 -14.89 6.92
N LEU A 162 12.82 -15.48 5.94
CA LEU A 162 11.40 -15.82 6.09
C LEU A 162 11.23 -16.94 7.13
N VAL A 163 10.60 -16.61 8.25
CA VAL A 163 10.45 -17.48 9.42
C VAL A 163 8.99 -17.57 9.87
N ASP A 164 8.65 -18.70 10.48
CA ASP A 164 7.35 -18.87 11.15
C ASP A 164 7.29 -18.10 12.48
N GLU A 165 6.15 -18.21 13.17
CA GLU A 165 5.91 -17.58 14.48
C GLU A 165 6.89 -18.03 15.58
N GLU A 166 7.53 -19.20 15.42
CA GLU A 166 8.54 -19.72 16.35
C GLU A 166 9.97 -19.27 15.97
N GLY A 167 10.12 -18.47 14.92
CA GLY A 167 11.42 -18.02 14.40
C GLY A 167 12.17 -19.08 13.60
N LYS A 168 11.52 -20.18 13.22
CA LYS A 168 12.14 -21.24 12.40
C LYS A 168 11.97 -20.90 10.92
N ARG A 169 13.06 -21.01 10.16
CA ARG A 169 13.07 -20.79 8.71
C ARG A 169 12.09 -21.73 8.00
N ILE A 170 11.47 -21.23 6.94
CA ILE A 170 10.86 -22.07 5.93
C ILE A 170 12.00 -22.64 5.07
N ARG A 171 12.12 -23.97 5.06
CA ARG A 171 13.12 -24.70 4.28
C ARG A 171 12.42 -25.39 3.11
N ASP A 172 13.21 -25.78 2.12
CA ASP A 172 12.79 -26.63 1.00
C ASP A 172 11.75 -26.00 0.07
N HIS A 173 11.49 -24.69 0.23
CA HIS A 173 10.57 -23.93 -0.60
C HIS A 173 11.21 -22.58 -0.92
N ARG A 174 11.06 -22.15 -2.17
CA ARG A 174 11.52 -20.86 -2.68
C ARG A 174 10.35 -20.09 -3.26
N LEU A 175 10.39 -18.78 -3.07
CA LEU A 175 9.45 -17.86 -3.68
C LEU A 175 10.01 -17.38 -5.01
N SER A 176 9.18 -17.36 -6.04
CA SER A 176 9.45 -16.68 -7.31
C SER A 176 8.31 -15.74 -7.65
N ILE A 177 8.57 -14.76 -8.52
CA ILE A 177 7.54 -13.85 -9.02
C ILE A 177 7.40 -14.07 -10.52
N GLU A 178 6.22 -14.49 -10.96
CA GLU A 178 5.90 -14.73 -12.36
C GLU A 178 4.59 -14.01 -12.69
N ASN A 179 4.59 -13.18 -13.74
CA ASN A 179 3.43 -12.37 -14.12
C ASN A 179 2.81 -11.53 -12.98
N ASP A 180 3.66 -10.98 -12.10
CA ASP A 180 3.26 -10.19 -10.90
C ASP A 180 2.51 -11.02 -9.84
N GLU A 181 2.58 -12.35 -9.92
CA GLU A 181 2.09 -13.28 -8.91
C GLU A 181 3.24 -13.97 -8.18
N LEU A 182 3.06 -14.10 -6.86
CA LEU A 182 4.00 -14.81 -6.01
C LEU A 182 3.74 -16.31 -6.11
N ILE A 183 4.70 -17.05 -6.68
CA ILE A 183 4.67 -18.51 -6.80
C ILE A 183 5.61 -19.09 -5.75
N ILE A 184 5.19 -20.19 -5.15
CA ILE A 184 6.00 -20.96 -4.20
C ILE A 184 6.33 -22.28 -4.89
N LYS A 185 7.62 -22.61 -4.98
CA LYS A 185 8.10 -23.88 -5.53
C LYS A 185 8.90 -24.61 -4.48
N ASP A 186 8.82 -25.93 -4.45
CA ASP A 186 9.74 -26.73 -3.64
C ASP A 186 11.12 -26.86 -4.32
N ASP A 187 12.04 -27.59 -3.68
CA ASP A 187 13.38 -27.86 -4.23
C ASP A 187 13.37 -28.72 -5.51
N GLU A 188 12.27 -29.44 -5.78
CA GLU A 188 12.07 -30.23 -7.01
C GLU A 188 11.49 -29.37 -8.15
N GLY A 189 11.04 -28.14 -7.82
CA GLY A 189 10.45 -27.19 -8.77
C GLY A 189 8.94 -27.29 -8.87
N GLU A 190 8.30 -28.15 -8.08
CA GLU A 190 6.85 -28.36 -8.05
C GLU A 190 6.16 -27.20 -7.34
N ILE A 191 4.99 -26.82 -7.84
CA ILE A 191 4.23 -25.70 -7.29
C ILE A 191 3.60 -26.14 -5.96
N PHE A 192 3.74 -25.28 -4.95
CA PHE A 192 3.14 -25.49 -3.65
C PHE A 192 1.62 -25.56 -3.74
N ASP A 193 1.08 -26.74 -3.50
CA ASP A 193 -0.35 -26.96 -3.30
C ASP A 193 -0.69 -27.03 -1.81
N TYR A 194 -1.58 -26.14 -1.35
CA TYR A 194 -1.98 -26.08 0.06
C TYR A 194 -2.91 -27.24 0.42
N GLN A 195 -2.47 -28.04 1.40
CA GLN A 195 -3.22 -29.19 1.90
C GLN A 195 -3.36 -29.10 3.42
N ARG A 196 -4.60 -29.19 3.91
CA ARG A 196 -4.96 -28.96 5.32
C ARG A 196 -4.47 -30.06 6.27
N ASP A 197 -4.36 -31.28 5.77
CA ASP A 197 -3.89 -32.46 6.49
C ASP A 197 -2.37 -32.45 6.73
N SER A 198 -1.61 -31.74 5.91
CA SER A 198 -0.15 -31.60 6.06
C SER A 198 0.22 -30.43 6.97
N LYS A 199 0.73 -30.75 8.17
CA LYS A 199 1.26 -29.74 9.12
C LYS A 199 2.35 -28.85 8.50
N ALA A 200 3.19 -29.41 7.63
CA ALA A 200 4.25 -28.66 6.96
C ALA A 200 3.68 -27.62 5.99
N LYS A 201 2.68 -28.01 5.19
CA LYS A 201 2.01 -27.09 4.25
C LYS A 201 1.20 -26.02 4.97
N VAL A 202 0.49 -26.39 6.05
CA VAL A 202 -0.21 -25.42 6.91
C VAL A 202 0.76 -24.40 7.51
N ARG A 203 1.95 -24.83 7.96
CA ARG A 203 2.99 -23.93 8.49
C ARG A 203 3.46 -22.91 7.47
N ILE A 204 3.71 -23.32 6.22
CA ILE A 204 4.12 -22.42 5.12
C ILE A 204 3.01 -21.42 4.81
N GLN A 205 1.79 -21.91 4.64
CA GLN A 205 0.60 -21.09 4.37
C GLN A 205 0.40 -20.02 5.45
N LYS A 206 0.46 -20.44 6.73
CA LYS A 206 0.35 -19.54 7.89
C LYS A 206 1.47 -18.48 7.91
N THR A 207 2.70 -18.90 7.64
CA THR A 207 3.87 -18.00 7.64
C THR A 207 3.72 -16.91 6.57
N LEU A 208 3.35 -17.29 5.36
CA LEU A 208 3.13 -16.33 4.26
C LEU A 208 1.97 -15.38 4.56
N PHE A 209 0.88 -15.88 5.13
CA PHE A 209 -0.24 -15.03 5.54
C PHE A 209 0.19 -13.97 6.55
N LYS A 210 0.90 -14.38 7.61
CA LYS A 210 1.34 -13.47 8.67
C LYS A 210 2.35 -12.45 8.16
N GLU A 211 3.27 -12.87 7.30
CA GLU A 211 4.25 -11.97 6.73
C GLU A 211 3.61 -10.98 5.75
N LYS A 212 2.70 -11.43 4.88
CA LYS A 212 1.89 -10.56 4.03
C LYS A 212 1.11 -9.55 4.86
N GLN A 213 0.44 -10.01 5.91
CA GLN A 213 -0.32 -9.16 6.83
C GLN A 213 0.58 -8.06 7.42
N ARG A 214 1.75 -8.43 7.94
CA ARG A 214 2.72 -7.49 8.52
C ARG A 214 3.16 -6.43 7.52
N ILE A 215 3.55 -6.82 6.31
CA ILE A 215 4.01 -5.89 5.27
C ILE A 215 2.88 -4.94 4.87
N ILE A 216 1.67 -5.46 4.63
CA ILE A 216 0.51 -4.65 4.25
C ILE A 216 0.15 -3.65 5.36
N GLU A 217 0.20 -4.08 6.62
CA GLU A 217 -0.17 -3.23 7.76
C GLU A 217 0.90 -2.19 8.09
N HIS A 218 2.19 -2.46 7.91
CA HIS A 218 3.24 -1.59 8.45
C HIS A 218 4.12 -0.92 7.39
N SER A 219 4.22 -1.50 6.19
CA SER A 219 5.15 -1.04 5.18
C SER A 219 4.49 -0.39 3.97
N LEU A 220 3.24 -0.73 3.64
CA LEU A 220 2.60 -0.26 2.41
C LEU A 220 1.60 0.86 2.66
N PHE A 221 1.82 2.02 2.03
CA PHE A 221 0.97 3.21 2.11
C PHE A 221 0.57 3.69 0.72
N GLY A 222 -0.63 4.26 0.60
CA GLY A 222 -1.15 4.71 -0.68
C GLY A 222 -2.13 5.85 -0.57
N VAL A 223 -2.11 6.77 -1.53
CA VAL A 223 -3.07 7.87 -1.66
C VAL A 223 -3.59 7.94 -3.09
N ASP A 224 -4.90 8.13 -3.24
CA ASP A 224 -5.52 8.43 -4.53
C ASP A 224 -6.64 9.47 -4.38
N ILE A 225 -6.82 10.31 -5.40
CA ILE A 225 -7.88 11.33 -5.40
C ILE A 225 -9.28 10.70 -5.58
N ASN A 226 -9.35 9.57 -6.30
CA ASN A 226 -10.59 8.86 -6.57
C ASN A 226 -10.89 7.86 -5.45
N PRO A 227 -12.00 8.00 -4.71
CA PRO A 227 -12.36 7.08 -3.63
C PRO A 227 -12.61 5.65 -4.11
N ASN A 228 -13.02 5.45 -5.36
CA ASN A 228 -13.23 4.11 -5.92
C ASN A 228 -11.90 3.38 -6.14
N SER A 229 -10.88 4.09 -6.65
CA SER A 229 -9.51 3.56 -6.78
C SER A 229 -8.97 3.09 -5.43
N VAL A 230 -9.14 3.92 -4.39
CA VAL A 230 -8.76 3.57 -3.01
C VAL A 230 -9.42 2.27 -2.54
N ASN A 231 -10.73 2.12 -2.77
CA ASN A 231 -11.45 0.91 -2.37
C ASN A 231 -10.98 -0.34 -3.13
N ILE A 232 -10.59 -0.20 -4.39
CA ILE A 232 -10.07 -1.30 -5.20
C ILE A 232 -8.66 -1.66 -4.81
N CYS A 233 -7.81 -0.68 -4.52
CA CYS A 233 -6.49 -0.94 -3.94
C CYS A 233 -6.63 -1.74 -2.64
N ARG A 234 -7.56 -1.37 -1.76
CA ARG A 234 -7.84 -2.12 -0.53
C ARG A 234 -8.30 -3.55 -0.84
N LEU A 235 -9.29 -3.71 -1.72
CA LEU A 235 -9.79 -5.02 -2.12
C LEU A 235 -8.68 -5.90 -2.71
N ARG A 236 -7.81 -5.33 -3.56
CA ARG A 236 -6.68 -6.02 -4.17
C ARG A 236 -5.71 -6.53 -3.11
N LEU A 237 -5.32 -5.70 -2.14
CA LEU A 237 -4.43 -6.10 -1.05
C LEU A 237 -5.07 -7.19 -0.17
N TRP A 238 -6.38 -7.11 0.09
CA TRP A 238 -7.10 -8.17 0.81
C TRP A 238 -7.15 -9.48 0.03
N ILE A 239 -7.43 -9.45 -1.28
CA ILE A 239 -7.44 -10.67 -2.12
C ILE A 239 -6.04 -11.30 -2.14
N GLU A 240 -5.00 -10.49 -2.28
CA GLU A 240 -3.62 -10.99 -2.29
C GLU A 240 -3.21 -11.62 -0.94
N LEU A 241 -3.73 -11.10 0.18
CA LEU A 241 -3.58 -11.74 1.49
C LEU A 241 -4.39 -13.03 1.59
N LEU A 242 -5.64 -13.03 1.11
CA LEU A 242 -6.55 -14.17 1.17
C LEU A 242 -6.08 -15.37 0.35
N LYS A 243 -5.24 -15.18 -0.67
CA LYS A 243 -4.56 -16.29 -1.36
C LYS A 243 -3.80 -17.21 -0.40
N ASN A 244 -3.30 -16.67 0.71
CA ASN A 244 -2.63 -17.43 1.75
C ASN A 244 -3.48 -17.66 3.01
N ALA A 245 -4.81 -17.48 2.93
CA ALA A 245 -5.69 -17.74 4.07
C ALA A 245 -5.56 -19.20 4.54
N TYR A 246 -5.66 -19.39 5.85
CA TYR A 246 -5.55 -20.69 6.50
C TYR A 246 -6.61 -20.82 7.60
N TYR A 247 -6.95 -22.06 7.93
CA TYR A 247 -7.83 -22.37 9.04
C TYR A 247 -7.03 -22.51 10.33
N ARG A 248 -7.47 -21.83 11.38
CA ARG A 248 -6.98 -22.03 12.74
C ARG A 248 -7.39 -23.41 13.26
N GLU A 249 -6.80 -23.82 14.39
CA GLU A 249 -7.09 -25.13 15.02
C GLU A 249 -8.56 -25.27 15.43
N ASP A 250 -9.23 -24.16 15.75
CA ASP A 250 -10.66 -24.09 16.07
C ASP A 250 -11.59 -24.13 14.83
N GLY A 251 -11.02 -24.25 13.63
CA GLY A 251 -11.76 -24.28 12.37
C GLY A 251 -12.22 -22.92 11.85
N THR A 252 -11.81 -21.82 12.50
CA THR A 252 -12.11 -20.46 12.03
C THR A 252 -11.05 -19.96 11.06
N LEU A 253 -11.45 -19.10 10.12
CA LEU A 253 -10.50 -18.37 9.27
C LEU A 253 -9.92 -17.19 10.05
N ASP A 254 -8.64 -16.90 9.80
CA ASP A 254 -8.01 -15.70 10.35
C ASP A 254 -8.70 -14.42 9.82
N THR A 255 -8.81 -13.39 10.65
CA THR A 255 -9.56 -12.17 10.29
C THR A 255 -8.78 -11.29 9.32
N LEU A 256 -9.48 -10.59 8.43
CA LEU A 256 -8.88 -9.64 7.52
C LEU A 256 -8.28 -8.44 8.29
N PRO A 257 -7.11 -7.93 7.87
CA PRO A 257 -6.47 -6.80 8.52
C PRO A 257 -7.18 -5.49 8.21
N ASN A 258 -7.06 -4.55 9.14
CA ASN A 258 -7.60 -3.20 9.03
C ASN A 258 -6.65 -2.28 8.21
N ILE A 259 -6.66 -2.45 6.88
CA ILE A 259 -5.76 -1.76 5.94
C ILE A 259 -6.22 -0.35 5.53
N ASP A 260 -7.42 0.05 5.94
CA ASP A 260 -8.05 1.31 5.56
C ASP A 260 -7.36 2.55 6.18
N ILE A 261 -6.47 2.32 7.15
CA ILE A 261 -5.60 3.35 7.72
C ILE A 261 -4.45 3.71 6.77
N ASN A 262 -3.89 2.75 6.03
CA ASN A 262 -2.72 2.99 5.20
C ASN A 262 -3.05 3.50 3.80
N ILE A 263 -4.19 3.08 3.25
CA ILE A 263 -4.66 3.53 1.93
C ILE A 263 -5.74 4.60 2.11
N LYS A 264 -5.48 5.83 1.68
CA LYS A 264 -6.34 7.00 1.92
C LYS A 264 -6.80 7.67 0.64
N CYS A 265 -8.00 8.27 0.71
CA CYS A 265 -8.45 9.18 -0.33
C CYS A 265 -7.92 10.59 -0.04
N GLY A 266 -7.26 11.20 -1.02
CA GLY A 266 -6.61 12.50 -0.86
C GLY A 266 -5.98 13.02 -2.15
N ASN A 267 -5.68 14.32 -2.18
CA ASN A 267 -4.94 14.93 -3.27
C ASN A 267 -3.47 15.11 -2.86
N SER A 268 -2.61 14.26 -3.41
CA SER A 268 -1.18 14.23 -3.12
C SER A 268 -0.40 15.44 -3.64
N LEU A 269 -0.96 16.22 -4.56
CA LEU A 269 -0.36 17.47 -5.05
C LEU A 269 -0.52 18.63 -4.08
N ILE A 270 -1.52 18.55 -3.18
CA ILE A 270 -1.77 19.61 -2.20
C ILE A 270 -0.85 19.37 -1.00
N SER A 271 0.41 19.79 -1.13
CA SER A 271 1.30 19.91 0.03
C SER A 271 0.95 21.19 0.77
N ARG A 272 0.26 21.06 1.91
CA ARG A 272 -0.04 22.20 2.79
C ARG A 272 1.17 22.66 3.62
N PHE A 273 2.25 21.87 3.61
CA PHE A 273 3.50 22.09 4.33
C PHE A 273 4.67 21.86 3.39
N GLY A 274 5.73 22.66 3.50
CA GLY A 274 7.02 22.32 2.90
C GLY A 274 7.62 21.11 3.62
N LEU A 275 8.36 20.26 2.89
CA LEU A 275 9.08 19.11 3.48
C LEU A 275 10.11 19.53 4.54
N THR A 276 10.52 20.80 4.53
CA THR A 276 11.49 21.42 5.44
C THR A 276 10.84 22.29 6.53
N ASP A 277 9.52 22.39 6.59
CA ASP A 277 8.85 23.24 7.57
C ASP A 277 8.96 22.61 8.96
N GLU A 278 9.60 23.30 9.90
CA GLU A 278 9.65 22.87 11.30
C GLU A 278 8.28 23.00 11.96
N LEU A 279 7.62 21.87 12.20
CA LEU A 279 6.34 21.81 12.91
C LEU A 279 6.55 22.07 14.42
N LYS A 280 6.54 23.34 14.83
CA LYS A 280 6.64 23.75 16.26
C LYS A 280 5.31 23.63 17.00
N ILE A 281 4.68 22.46 16.91
CA ILE A 281 3.45 22.16 17.63
C ILE A 281 3.79 21.60 19.01
N LYS A 282 3.34 22.27 20.07
CA LYS A 282 3.53 21.80 21.45
C LYS A 282 2.94 20.39 21.61
N ASN A 283 3.71 19.49 22.23
CA ASN A 283 3.32 18.11 22.53
C ASN A 283 2.99 17.23 21.30
N ILE A 284 3.39 17.62 20.08
CA ILE A 284 3.07 16.84 18.88
C ILE A 284 3.63 15.42 18.90
N ALA A 285 4.80 15.22 19.50
CA ALA A 285 5.41 13.90 19.65
C ALA A 285 4.51 12.94 20.46
N VAL A 286 3.93 13.43 21.56
CA VAL A 286 3.02 12.66 22.41
C VAL A 286 1.73 12.34 21.67
N GLU A 287 1.21 13.28 20.88
CA GLU A 287 -0.01 13.07 20.08
C GLU A 287 0.21 12.07 18.94
N ILE A 288 1.38 12.12 18.28
CA ILE A 288 1.78 11.13 17.27
C ILE A 288 1.88 9.76 17.92
N GLU A 289 2.46 9.65 19.12
CA GLU A 289 2.58 8.38 19.84
C GLU A 289 1.20 7.83 20.23
N ASN A 290 0.31 8.68 20.77
CA ASN A 290 -1.07 8.30 21.07
C ASN A 290 -1.84 7.85 19.82
N TYR A 291 -1.61 8.52 18.68
CA TYR A 291 -2.18 8.12 17.41
C TYR A 291 -1.67 6.75 16.96
N LYS A 292 -0.34 6.53 17.02
CA LYS A 292 0.26 5.23 16.70
C LYS A 292 -0.29 4.11 17.57
N GLN A 293 -0.44 4.36 18.88
CA GLN A 293 -1.02 3.38 19.79
C GLN A 293 -2.46 3.03 19.38
N ARG A 294 -3.31 4.02 19.11
CA ARG A 294 -4.70 3.76 18.66
C ARG A 294 -4.77 3.03 17.33
N VAL A 295 -3.82 3.29 16.41
CA VAL A 295 -3.71 2.52 15.17
C VAL A 295 -3.34 1.07 15.46
N SER A 296 -2.41 0.83 16.40
CA SER A 296 -2.06 -0.51 16.87
C SER A 296 -3.28 -1.22 17.46
N ASP A 297 -3.96 -0.58 18.41
CA ASP A 297 -5.15 -1.13 19.06
C ASP A 297 -6.24 -1.47 18.03
N TYR A 298 -6.43 -0.63 17.02
CA TYR A 298 -7.39 -0.90 15.95
C TYR A 298 -6.99 -2.08 15.08
N LYS A 299 -5.71 -2.24 14.72
CA LYS A 299 -5.23 -3.40 13.95
C LYS A 299 -5.36 -4.71 14.73
N GLU A 300 -5.17 -4.65 16.04
CA GLU A 300 -5.32 -5.80 16.95
C GLU A 300 -6.78 -6.07 17.34
N ASN A 301 -7.76 -5.33 16.78
CA ASN A 301 -9.19 -5.41 17.12
C ASN A 301 -9.51 -5.10 18.59
N LEU A 302 -8.63 -4.37 19.28
CA LEU A 302 -8.80 -3.88 20.65
C LEU A 302 -9.43 -2.48 20.70
N GLY A 303 -9.36 -1.72 19.61
CA GLY A 303 -9.91 -0.37 19.47
C GLY A 303 -10.89 -0.24 18.30
N THR A 304 -11.47 0.95 18.13
CA THR A 304 -12.39 1.21 17.03
C THR A 304 -11.79 2.15 15.98
N LYS A 305 -12.23 1.98 14.73
CA LYS A 305 -11.92 2.92 13.64
C LYS A 305 -12.29 4.37 14.01
N ARG A 306 -13.34 4.55 14.82
CA ARG A 306 -13.78 5.88 15.26
C ARG A 306 -12.71 6.57 16.10
N ASP A 307 -12.03 5.85 16.99
CA ASP A 307 -10.99 6.39 17.86
C ASP A 307 -9.77 6.86 17.05
N VAL A 308 -9.38 6.05 16.05
CA VAL A 308 -8.31 6.41 15.11
C VAL A 308 -8.70 7.65 14.30
N MET A 309 -9.92 7.68 13.75
CA MET A 309 -10.40 8.81 12.96
C MET A 309 -10.54 10.10 13.77
N GLN A 310 -10.96 10.01 15.04
CA GLN A 310 -11.00 11.14 15.95
C GLN A 310 -9.60 11.70 16.19
N SER A 311 -8.63 10.82 16.45
CA SER A 311 -7.22 11.22 16.63
C SER A 311 -6.64 11.92 15.40
N ILE A 312 -6.96 11.42 14.21
CA ILE A 312 -6.58 12.06 12.94
C ILE A 312 -7.23 13.44 12.83
N SER A 313 -8.49 13.58 13.21
CA SER A 313 -9.19 14.87 13.20
C SER A 313 -8.54 15.87 14.17
N ASP A 314 -8.29 15.44 15.40
CA ASP A 314 -7.70 16.28 16.45
C ASP A 314 -6.29 16.74 16.06
N LEU A 315 -5.49 15.84 15.47
CA LEU A 315 -4.19 16.19 14.89
C LEU A 315 -4.35 17.22 13.79
N LYS A 316 -5.23 17.00 12.80
CA LYS A 316 -5.48 17.93 11.69
C LYS A 316 -5.93 19.30 12.19
N ASP A 317 -6.75 19.35 13.23
CA ASP A 317 -7.21 20.61 13.83
C ASP A 317 -6.08 21.33 14.57
N LYS A 318 -5.24 20.62 15.33
CA LYS A 318 -4.04 21.18 15.95
C LYS A 318 -3.07 21.75 14.92
N PHE A 319 -2.83 21.01 13.83
CA PHE A 319 -2.06 21.49 12.68
C PHE A 319 -2.67 22.79 12.14
N ARG A 320 -3.98 22.79 11.84
CA ARG A 320 -4.67 23.95 11.29
C ARG A 320 -4.62 25.17 12.22
N LEU A 321 -4.73 24.98 13.52
CA LEU A 321 -4.71 26.07 14.52
C LEU A 321 -3.32 26.67 14.66
N THR A 322 -2.27 25.84 14.77
CA THR A 322 -0.89 26.31 14.91
C THR A 322 -0.47 27.09 13.67
N LEU A 323 -0.77 26.58 12.48
CA LEU A 323 -0.45 27.25 11.22
C LEU A 323 -1.28 28.52 11.00
N LYS A 324 -2.56 28.56 11.39
CA LYS A 324 -3.33 29.81 11.34
C LYS A 324 -2.73 30.88 12.24
N ALA A 325 -2.19 30.49 13.39
CA ALA A 325 -1.49 31.41 14.28
C ALA A 325 -0.18 31.90 13.62
N GLU A 326 0.64 30.99 13.10
CA GLU A 326 1.89 31.33 12.40
C GLU A 326 1.65 32.19 11.16
N TRP A 327 0.68 31.84 10.30
CA TRP A 327 0.32 32.63 9.12
C TRP A 327 -0.19 34.02 9.50
N LYS A 328 -1.01 34.16 10.55
CA LYS A 328 -1.45 35.48 11.03
C LYS A 328 -0.27 36.32 11.52
N VAL A 329 0.65 35.72 12.27
CA VAL A 329 1.87 36.38 12.75
C VAL A 329 2.74 36.81 11.57
N GLN A 330 2.95 35.93 10.59
CA GLN A 330 3.77 36.20 9.42
C GLN A 330 3.13 37.23 8.48
N LYS A 331 1.81 37.20 8.32
CA LYS A 331 1.06 38.24 7.60
C LYS A 331 1.21 39.60 8.28
N SER A 332 1.01 39.67 9.60
CA SER A 332 1.18 40.91 10.36
C SER A 332 2.64 41.43 10.33
N LEU A 333 3.62 40.53 10.42
CA LEU A 333 5.03 40.86 10.26
C LEU A 333 5.31 41.43 8.88
N ASN A 334 4.81 40.79 7.81
CA ASN A 334 5.00 41.26 6.44
C ASN A 334 4.32 42.60 6.18
N GLU A 335 3.12 42.84 6.73
CA GLU A 335 2.44 44.14 6.66
C GLU A 335 3.26 45.23 7.35
N LYS A 336 3.69 45.02 8.60
CA LYS A 336 4.52 45.97 9.34
C LYS A 336 5.89 46.19 8.68
N LEU A 337 6.52 45.14 8.17
CA LEU A 337 7.80 45.23 7.48
C LEU A 337 7.66 46.02 6.18
N ARG A 338 6.55 45.84 5.44
CA ARG A 338 6.25 46.62 4.23
C ARG A 338 6.03 48.09 4.55
N GLU A 339 5.26 48.41 5.60
CA GLU A 339 5.04 49.79 6.07
C GLU A 339 6.35 50.43 6.50
N TYR A 340 7.14 49.74 7.34
CA TYR A 340 8.45 50.21 7.79
C TYR A 340 9.39 50.46 6.62
N VAL A 341 9.47 49.55 5.65
CA VAL A 341 10.33 49.70 4.47
C VAL A 341 9.87 50.82 3.55
N ALA A 342 8.56 51.11 3.50
CA ALA A 342 8.05 52.24 2.73
C ALA A 342 8.43 53.60 3.34
N GLU A 343 8.50 53.69 4.68
CA GLU A 343 8.78 54.93 5.40
C GLU A 343 10.28 55.15 5.67
N TYR A 344 11.00 54.09 6.05
CA TYR A 344 12.39 54.14 6.53
C TYR A 344 13.38 53.39 5.62
N LYS A 345 12.94 52.87 4.47
CA LYS A 345 13.74 51.98 3.61
C LYS A 345 14.27 50.77 4.41
N TYR A 346 15.56 50.44 4.31
CA TYR A 346 16.16 49.31 5.02
C TYR A 346 16.93 49.72 6.28
N GLU A 347 16.85 50.99 6.70
CA GLU A 347 17.64 51.49 7.83
C GLU A 347 17.15 50.89 9.17
N GLY A 348 18.10 50.39 9.97
CA GLY A 348 17.83 49.81 11.28
C GLY A 348 17.23 48.40 11.29
N LEU A 349 17.01 47.78 10.12
CA LEU A 349 16.60 46.38 10.03
C LEU A 349 17.78 45.44 10.26
N SER A 350 17.55 44.34 10.98
CA SER A 350 18.50 43.23 11.05
C SER A 350 18.64 42.54 9.70
N ASP A 351 19.81 41.92 9.44
CA ASP A 351 20.12 41.25 8.17
C ASP A 351 19.02 40.27 7.71
N ASN A 352 18.43 39.52 8.64
CA ASN A 352 17.35 38.58 8.36
C ASN A 352 16.07 39.26 7.86
N LEU A 353 15.70 40.41 8.46
CA LEU A 353 14.51 41.17 8.04
C LEU A 353 14.76 41.91 6.72
N THR A 354 15.98 42.40 6.50
CA THR A 354 16.40 43.01 5.24
C THR A 354 16.30 42.01 4.09
N LEU A 355 16.82 40.80 4.29
CA LEU A 355 16.80 39.74 3.28
C LEU A 355 15.36 39.27 2.98
N LEU A 356 14.52 39.19 4.01
CA LEU A 356 13.10 38.90 3.86
C LEU A 356 12.36 40.00 3.08
N ALA A 357 12.63 41.28 3.36
CA ALA A 357 12.02 42.41 2.66
C ALA A 357 12.41 42.44 1.18
N ILE A 358 13.68 42.18 0.85
CA ILE A 358 14.19 42.10 -0.53
C ILE A 358 13.54 40.94 -1.28
N LYS A 359 13.49 39.74 -0.67
CA LYS A 359 12.86 38.56 -1.28
C LYS A 359 11.38 38.78 -1.64
N ASN A 360 10.68 39.61 -0.86
CA ASN A 360 9.28 39.98 -1.09
C ASN A 360 9.10 41.27 -1.91
N ASN A 361 10.19 41.85 -2.44
CA ASN A 361 10.21 43.09 -3.24
C ASN A 361 9.60 44.32 -2.52
N TYR A 362 9.72 44.42 -1.20
CA TYR A 362 9.26 45.60 -0.46
C TYR A 362 10.23 46.77 -0.66
N GLY A 363 9.71 47.96 -1.01
CA GLY A 363 10.51 49.18 -1.20
C GLY A 363 11.25 49.29 -2.54
N LEU A 364 11.24 48.24 -3.36
CA LEU A 364 11.83 48.26 -4.70
C LEU A 364 10.80 48.77 -5.71
N LYS A 365 11.01 49.97 -6.26
CA LYS A 365 10.28 50.41 -7.45
C LYS A 365 10.76 49.54 -8.62
N GLN A 366 9.87 48.73 -9.19
CA GLN A 366 10.14 48.08 -10.46
C GLN A 366 10.32 49.16 -11.55
N SER A 367 11.55 49.39 -12.00
CA SER A 367 11.79 49.75 -13.40
C SER A 367 12.56 48.59 -14.02
N LEU A 368 11.87 47.74 -14.79
CA LEU A 368 12.51 46.70 -15.58
C LEU A 368 13.17 47.27 -16.85
N PHE A 369 12.96 48.55 -17.14
CA PHE A 369 13.58 49.28 -18.24
C PHE A 369 13.99 50.68 -17.73
N GLU A 370 15.28 50.87 -17.46
CA GLU A 370 15.88 52.18 -17.59
C GLU A 370 16.11 52.41 -19.09
N ASP A 371 15.23 53.20 -19.72
CA ASP A 371 15.53 53.81 -21.01
C ASP A 371 16.76 54.70 -20.81
N LYS A 372 17.88 54.31 -21.44
CA LYS A 372 19.00 55.22 -21.68
C LYS A 372 18.69 56.06 -22.91
N VAL A 373 18.67 57.37 -22.64
CA VAL A 373 18.62 58.57 -23.50
C VAL A 373 17.23 59.06 -23.88
#